data_AF-A0A353PW51-F1
#
_entry.id   AF-A0A353PW51-F1
#
_cell.length_a   1.000
_cell.length_b   1.000
_cell.length_c   1.000
_cell.angle_alpha   90.00
_cell.angle_beta   90.00
_cell.angle_gamma   90.00
#
_symmetry.space_group_name_H-M   'P 1'
#
loop_
_entity.id
_entity.type
_entity.pdbx_description
1 polymer ?
#
loop_
_entity_poly.entity_id
_entity_poly.type
_entity_poly.pdbx_seq_one_letter_code
_entity_poly.pdbx_strand_id
1 'polypeptide(L)'
;RFVTNKFAVKDENGMEQYFGGIAKDKQEKILNTKLLIYECEGTESEIKEWFKTINIAGVPLNEQELLNAVYSGPFVTLGKAEFSNTQNANILKWGAYIKGSANRQAFLERALDWVSKGNIGDYMSQHRYDDNINELKTYFNTVIDWVSGVFRDVEKEMQGLEWGRLYEEYKNQAYNPQKVSEELKKLYADSYVSNKKGIFEFILGGSTNMSLLNVRVFDEATKKSVYAKQTEEAKEKGVSNCSHCAIGHDSNKTKIWSLADMDADHVTAWSKGGSSDIANCEMLCKTHNRAKGNR
;
A
#
# COMPACT_ATOMS: atom_id res chain seq x y z
N ARG A 1 -18.72 25.54 -15.93
CA ARG A 1 -17.67 26.11 -15.04
C ARG A 1 -16.98 27.33 -15.66
N PHE A 2 -16.55 27.27 -16.92
CA PHE A 2 -15.90 28.41 -17.59
C PHE A 2 -16.84 29.63 -17.68
N VAL A 3 -18.07 29.43 -18.17
CA VAL A 3 -19.11 30.48 -18.28
C VAL A 3 -19.49 31.16 -16.96
N THR A 4 -19.13 30.56 -15.82
CA THR A 4 -19.34 31.12 -14.48
C THR A 4 -18.06 31.68 -13.86
N ASN A 5 -17.05 31.99 -14.69
CA ASN A 5 -15.74 32.55 -14.29
C ASN A 5 -14.98 31.73 -13.25
N LYS A 6 -15.22 30.41 -13.17
CA LYS A 6 -14.56 29.54 -12.17
C LYS A 6 -13.13 29.13 -12.54
N PHE A 7 -12.69 29.40 -13.76
CA PHE A 7 -11.32 29.21 -14.23
C PHE A 7 -11.08 30.01 -15.53
N ALA A 8 -9.82 30.30 -15.84
CA ALA A 8 -9.42 30.95 -17.09
C ALA A 8 -8.98 29.93 -18.16
N VAL A 9 -9.15 30.27 -19.43
CA VAL A 9 -8.66 29.50 -20.59
C VAL A 9 -7.68 30.37 -21.36
N LYS A 10 -6.60 29.78 -21.88
CA LYS A 10 -5.63 30.50 -22.71
C LYS A 10 -6.21 30.79 -24.09
N ASP A 11 -6.07 32.03 -24.55
CA ASP A 11 -6.41 32.42 -25.90
C ASP A 11 -5.31 32.05 -26.92
N GLU A 12 -5.53 32.43 -28.17
CA GLU A 12 -4.61 32.23 -29.29
C GLU A 12 -3.22 32.88 -29.09
N ASN A 13 -3.11 33.85 -28.18
CA ASN A 13 -1.87 34.51 -27.81
C ASN A 13 -1.28 33.95 -26.50
N GLY A 14 -1.88 32.89 -25.95
CA GLY A 14 -1.46 32.26 -24.70
C GLY A 14 -1.85 33.04 -23.43
N MET A 15 -2.65 34.11 -23.56
CA MET A 15 -3.09 34.91 -22.41
C MET A 15 -4.28 34.27 -21.71
N GLU A 16 -4.30 34.33 -20.38
CA GLU A 16 -5.40 33.80 -19.58
C GLU A 16 -6.64 34.68 -19.70
N GLN A 17 -7.74 34.09 -20.17
CA GLN A 17 -9.01 34.78 -20.36
C GLN A 17 -10.10 34.17 -19.47
N TYR A 18 -10.82 35.01 -18.76
CA TYR A 18 -12.07 34.64 -18.08
C TYR A 18 -13.26 34.92 -19.00
N PHE A 19 -14.34 34.14 -18.86
CA PHE A 19 -15.52 34.28 -19.71
C PHE A 19 -16.12 35.70 -19.69
N GLY A 20 -16.15 36.36 -18.54
CA GLY A 20 -16.63 37.74 -18.43
C GLY A 20 -15.70 38.79 -19.05
N GLY A 21 -14.43 38.45 -19.26
CA GLY A 21 -13.41 39.35 -19.80
C GLY A 21 -13.22 39.26 -21.32
N ILE A 22 -13.72 38.20 -21.97
CA ILE A 22 -13.63 38.06 -23.42
C ILE A 22 -14.68 38.91 -24.14
N ALA A 23 -14.40 39.26 -25.39
CA ALA A 23 -15.29 40.02 -26.25
C ALA A 23 -16.65 39.33 -26.45
N LYS A 24 -17.73 40.13 -26.61
CA LYS A 24 -19.12 39.65 -26.65
C LYS A 24 -19.37 38.61 -27.76
N ASP A 25 -18.77 38.80 -28.93
CA ASP A 25 -18.85 37.86 -30.05
C ASP A 25 -18.29 36.47 -29.69
N LYS A 26 -17.17 36.44 -28.95
CA LYS A 26 -16.58 35.19 -28.44
C LYS A 26 -17.45 34.57 -27.34
N GLN A 27 -18.06 35.37 -26.46
CA GLN A 27 -19.02 34.88 -25.46
C GLN A 27 -20.23 34.22 -26.13
N GLU A 28 -20.83 34.90 -27.12
CA GLU A 28 -21.98 34.40 -27.87
C GLU A 28 -21.63 33.12 -28.63
N LYS A 29 -20.45 33.04 -29.24
CA LYS A 29 -19.99 31.81 -29.90
C LYS A 29 -19.96 30.61 -28.94
N ILE A 30 -19.48 30.80 -27.71
CA ILE A 30 -19.45 29.76 -26.68
C ILE A 30 -20.86 29.39 -26.22
N LEU A 31 -21.69 30.39 -25.90
CA LEU A 31 -23.06 30.17 -25.42
C LEU A 31 -23.95 29.48 -26.45
N ASN A 32 -23.73 29.77 -27.74
CA ASN A 32 -24.50 29.21 -28.85
C ASN A 32 -23.87 27.93 -29.43
N THR A 33 -22.75 27.44 -28.88
CA THR A 33 -22.14 26.19 -29.34
C THR A 33 -23.08 25.02 -29.03
N LYS A 34 -23.52 24.33 -30.08
CA LYS A 34 -24.37 23.13 -29.93
C LYS A 34 -23.54 21.99 -29.33
N LEU A 35 -23.97 21.52 -28.16
CA LEU A 35 -23.40 20.34 -27.53
C LEU A 35 -24.14 19.10 -28.04
N LEU A 36 -23.40 18.08 -28.44
CA LEU A 36 -23.96 16.76 -28.65
C LEU A 36 -24.04 16.08 -27.28
N ILE A 37 -25.26 15.81 -26.82
CA ILE A 37 -25.53 15.17 -25.55
C ILE A 37 -26.14 13.80 -25.86
N TYR A 38 -25.50 12.74 -25.39
CA TYR A 38 -26.07 11.40 -25.38
C TYR A 38 -26.77 11.20 -24.05
N GLU A 39 -28.08 10.99 -24.09
CA GLU A 39 -28.87 10.55 -22.94
C GLU A 39 -29.03 9.04 -23.05
N CYS A 40 -28.47 8.33 -22.08
CA CYS A 40 -28.49 6.87 -22.05
C CYS A 40 -29.41 6.42 -20.91
N GLU A 41 -30.36 5.55 -21.23
CA GLU A 41 -31.27 4.92 -20.26
C GLU A 41 -31.04 3.40 -20.28
N GLY A 42 -31.05 2.77 -19.11
CA GLY A 42 -30.81 1.34 -18.98
C GLY A 42 -30.79 0.89 -17.52
N THR A 43 -30.55 -0.39 -17.32
CA THR A 43 -30.29 -0.95 -15.98
C THR A 43 -28.98 -0.39 -15.41
N GLU A 44 -28.80 -0.43 -14.08
CA GLU A 44 -27.56 0.07 -13.46
C GLU A 44 -26.30 -0.62 -14.00
N SER A 45 -26.40 -1.92 -14.32
CA SER A 45 -25.31 -2.69 -14.94
C SER A 45 -24.93 -2.17 -16.33
N GLU A 46 -25.92 -1.82 -17.16
CA GLU A 46 -25.69 -1.27 -18.51
C GLU A 46 -25.09 0.13 -18.43
N ILE A 47 -25.61 0.97 -17.53
CA ILE A 47 -25.06 2.31 -17.28
C ILE A 47 -23.59 2.21 -16.84
N LYS A 48 -23.25 1.25 -15.96
CA LYS A 48 -21.86 1.01 -15.50
C LYS A 48 -20.93 0.62 -16.65
N GLU A 49 -21.34 -0.29 -17.52
CA GLU A 49 -20.53 -0.75 -18.65
C GLU A 49 -20.36 0.34 -19.72
N TRP A 50 -21.41 1.10 -20.02
CA TRP A 50 -21.31 2.26 -20.91
C TRP A 50 -20.40 3.34 -20.32
N PHE A 51 -20.52 3.62 -19.03
CA PHE A 51 -19.67 4.62 -18.37
C PHE A 51 -18.20 4.21 -18.38
N LYS A 52 -17.87 2.94 -18.15
CA LYS A 52 -16.50 2.43 -18.35
C LYS A 52 -16.03 2.61 -19.78
N THR A 53 -16.85 2.23 -20.76
CA THR A 53 -16.52 2.26 -22.19
C THR A 53 -16.26 3.68 -22.69
N ILE A 54 -17.12 4.63 -22.33
CA ILE A 54 -17.00 6.04 -22.75
C ILE A 54 -15.75 6.69 -22.15
N ASN A 55 -15.35 6.32 -20.93
CA ASN A 55 -14.20 6.90 -20.24
C ASN A 55 -12.84 6.24 -20.59
N ILE A 56 -12.79 5.39 -21.62
CA ILE A 56 -11.52 4.79 -22.11
C ILE A 56 -10.62 5.86 -22.76
N ALA A 57 -11.20 6.86 -23.42
CA ALA A 57 -10.45 7.93 -24.06
C ALA A 57 -10.05 9.01 -23.02
N GLY A 58 -8.75 9.09 -22.69
CA GLY A 58 -8.20 10.10 -21.77
C GLY A 58 -7.51 9.48 -20.56
N VAL A 59 -7.59 10.16 -19.41
CA VAL A 59 -7.09 9.60 -18.14
C VAL A 59 -8.13 8.59 -17.64
N PRO A 60 -7.80 7.29 -17.53
CA PRO A 60 -8.76 6.30 -17.09
C PRO A 60 -9.21 6.60 -15.66
N LEU A 61 -10.52 6.42 -15.45
CA LEU A 61 -11.11 6.49 -14.13
C LEU A 61 -10.62 5.33 -13.27
N ASN A 62 -10.37 5.60 -12.00
CA ASN A 62 -10.13 4.57 -11.01
C ASN A 62 -11.45 3.92 -10.58
N GLU A 63 -11.35 2.84 -9.80
CA GLU A 63 -12.52 2.07 -9.38
C GLU A 63 -13.51 2.90 -8.57
N GLN A 64 -13.03 3.71 -7.62
CA GLN A 64 -13.91 4.57 -6.82
C GLN A 64 -14.61 5.65 -7.66
N GLU A 65 -13.92 6.19 -8.68
CA GLU A 65 -14.48 7.13 -9.64
C GLU A 65 -15.66 6.50 -10.42
N LEU A 66 -15.55 5.23 -10.80
CA LEU A 66 -16.63 4.46 -11.43
C LEU A 66 -17.78 4.19 -10.46
N LEU A 67 -17.49 3.74 -9.23
CA LEU A 67 -18.51 3.47 -8.21
C LEU A 67 -19.31 4.73 -7.86
N ASN A 68 -18.66 5.88 -7.78
CA ASN A 68 -19.32 7.16 -7.52
C ASN A 68 -20.28 7.59 -8.64
N ALA A 69 -20.04 7.16 -9.88
CA ALA A 69 -20.97 7.41 -10.98
C ALA A 69 -22.21 6.51 -10.88
N VAL A 70 -22.00 5.22 -10.61
CA VAL A 70 -23.07 4.21 -10.49
C VAL A 70 -23.99 4.53 -9.31
N TYR A 71 -23.42 4.75 -8.13
CA TYR A 71 -24.17 5.00 -6.89
C TYR A 71 -24.31 6.49 -6.57
N SER A 72 -24.41 7.32 -7.61
CA SER A 72 -24.52 8.77 -7.48
C SER A 72 -25.74 9.19 -6.64
N GLY A 73 -25.54 10.06 -5.67
CA GLY A 73 -26.60 10.54 -4.78
C GLY A 73 -26.10 11.56 -3.75
N PRO A 74 -26.98 12.03 -2.84
CA PRO A 74 -26.62 12.95 -1.77
C PRO A 74 -25.43 12.45 -0.94
N PHE A 75 -25.40 11.17 -0.58
CA PHE A 75 -24.33 10.55 0.18
C PHE A 75 -22.95 10.67 -0.49
N VAL A 76 -22.85 10.30 -1.78
CA VAL A 76 -21.59 10.41 -2.54
C VAL A 76 -21.17 11.88 -2.68
N THR A 77 -22.12 12.80 -2.83
CA THR A 77 -21.84 14.23 -2.90
C THR A 77 -21.19 14.74 -1.62
N LEU A 78 -21.73 14.35 -0.46
CA LEU A 78 -21.20 14.69 0.85
C LEU A 78 -19.85 14.01 1.10
N GLY A 79 -19.71 12.73 0.75
CA GLY A 79 -18.45 11.98 0.86
C GLY A 79 -17.32 12.64 0.06
N LYS A 80 -17.62 13.09 -1.16
CA LYS A 80 -16.65 13.83 -1.99
C LYS A 80 -16.33 15.21 -1.41
N ALA A 81 -17.31 15.92 -0.85
CA ALA A 81 -17.08 17.21 -0.21
C ALA A 81 -16.13 17.11 0.99
N GLU A 82 -16.19 16.03 1.76
CA GLU A 82 -15.28 15.77 2.87
C GLU A 82 -13.93 15.24 2.39
N PHE A 83 -13.90 14.11 1.69
CA PHE A 83 -12.70 13.31 1.47
C PHE A 83 -11.99 13.59 0.14
N SER A 84 -12.66 14.24 -0.82
CA SER A 84 -12.09 14.59 -2.13
C SER A 84 -11.83 16.09 -2.31
N ASN A 85 -12.02 16.89 -1.25
CA ASN A 85 -11.72 18.31 -1.25
C ASN A 85 -10.24 18.56 -0.98
N THR A 86 -9.48 18.97 -1.99
CA THR A 86 -8.04 19.26 -1.88
C THR A 86 -7.68 20.39 -0.91
N GLN A 87 -8.65 21.17 -0.45
CA GLN A 87 -8.46 22.23 0.54
C GLN A 87 -8.83 21.78 1.97
N ASN A 88 -9.19 20.51 2.17
CA ASN A 88 -9.47 19.99 3.51
C ASN A 88 -8.19 20.04 4.37
N ALA A 89 -8.29 20.65 5.56
CA ALA A 89 -7.17 20.83 6.48
C ALA A 89 -6.52 19.50 6.92
N ASN A 90 -7.27 18.39 6.87
CA ASN A 90 -6.80 17.09 7.30
C ASN A 90 -6.01 16.30 6.24
N ILE A 91 -5.89 16.80 5.00
CA ILE A 91 -5.21 16.07 3.91
C ILE A 91 -3.79 15.66 4.28
N LEU A 92 -3.04 16.54 4.95
CA LEU A 92 -1.68 16.23 5.37
C LEU A 92 -1.66 15.08 6.39
N LYS A 93 -2.61 15.07 7.35
CA LYS A 93 -2.75 13.99 8.33
C LYS A 93 -3.14 12.68 7.65
N TRP A 94 -4.14 12.70 6.77
CA TRP A 94 -4.59 11.49 6.07
C TRP A 94 -3.52 10.92 5.13
N GLY A 95 -2.78 11.80 4.46
CA GLY A 95 -1.67 11.46 3.57
C GLY A 95 -0.49 10.79 4.29
N ALA A 96 -0.38 10.88 5.61
CA ALA A 96 0.62 10.14 6.38
C ALA A 96 0.34 8.63 6.43
N TYR A 97 -0.94 8.23 6.35
CA TYR A 97 -1.38 6.84 6.52
C TYR A 97 -1.93 6.22 5.24
N ILE A 98 -2.46 7.05 4.34
CA ILE A 98 -3.14 6.61 3.13
C ILE A 98 -2.35 7.08 1.92
N LYS A 99 -2.03 6.14 1.03
CA LYS A 99 -1.35 6.44 -0.22
C LYS A 99 -2.36 6.93 -1.26
N GLY A 100 -2.12 8.11 -1.82
CA GLY A 100 -2.92 8.68 -2.91
C GLY A 100 -3.22 10.15 -2.67
N SER A 101 -4.23 10.66 -3.36
CA SER A 101 -4.60 12.07 -3.30
C SER A 101 -6.10 12.27 -3.23
N ALA A 102 -6.52 13.39 -2.61
CA ALA A 102 -7.94 13.75 -2.49
C ALA A 102 -8.61 13.90 -3.86
N ASN A 103 -7.94 14.50 -4.84
CA ASN A 103 -8.49 14.69 -6.19
C ASN A 103 -8.66 13.39 -6.98
N ARG A 104 -7.93 12.31 -6.64
CA ARG A 104 -8.16 10.95 -7.15
C ARG A 104 -8.97 10.09 -6.19
N GLN A 105 -9.62 10.72 -5.20
CA GLN A 105 -10.61 10.11 -4.31
C GLN A 105 -10.04 8.97 -3.45
N ALA A 106 -8.73 8.96 -3.22
CA ALA A 106 -8.06 7.90 -2.46
C ALA A 106 -8.52 7.85 -0.98
N PHE A 107 -8.78 9.01 -0.36
CA PHE A 107 -9.28 9.04 1.02
C PHE A 107 -10.73 8.59 1.11
N LEU A 108 -11.55 8.89 0.10
CA LEU A 108 -12.95 8.44 0.04
C LEU A 108 -13.02 6.92 -0.17
N GLU A 109 -12.23 6.40 -1.11
CA GLU A 109 -12.06 4.97 -1.35
C GLU A 109 -11.69 4.26 -0.05
N ARG A 110 -10.66 4.76 0.63
CA ARG A 110 -10.19 4.14 1.87
C ARG A 110 -11.21 4.20 3.01
N ALA A 111 -11.93 5.31 3.15
CA ALA A 111 -13.00 5.44 4.13
C ALA A 111 -14.13 4.42 3.87
N LEU A 112 -14.53 4.27 2.61
CA LEU A 112 -15.57 3.32 2.21
C LEU A 112 -15.10 1.87 2.36
N ASP A 113 -13.88 1.55 1.96
CA ASP A 113 -13.25 0.24 2.14
C ASP A 113 -13.30 -0.19 3.61
N TRP A 114 -12.90 0.72 4.51
CA TRP A 114 -12.84 0.46 5.94
C TRP A 114 -14.21 0.20 6.57
N VAL A 115 -15.19 1.10 6.35
CA VAL A 115 -16.53 0.94 6.96
C VAL A 115 -17.28 -0.27 6.38
N SER A 116 -17.06 -0.58 5.10
CA SER A 116 -17.70 -1.70 4.40
C SER A 116 -16.96 -3.03 4.52
N LYS A 117 -15.76 -3.02 5.12
CA LYS A 117 -14.85 -4.18 5.17
C LYS A 117 -14.56 -4.76 3.79
N GLY A 118 -14.30 -3.88 2.82
CA GLY A 118 -14.01 -4.22 1.43
C GLY A 118 -15.22 -4.29 0.49
N ASN A 119 -16.45 -4.20 1.00
CA ASN A 119 -17.69 -4.28 0.20
C ASN A 119 -18.22 -2.89 -0.21
N ILE A 120 -17.37 -2.08 -0.85
CA ILE A 120 -17.65 -0.66 -1.15
C ILE A 120 -18.96 -0.47 -1.93
N GLY A 121 -19.15 -1.25 -3.00
CA GLY A 121 -20.31 -1.09 -3.88
C GLY A 121 -21.65 -1.32 -3.16
N ASP A 122 -21.73 -2.36 -2.34
CA ASP A 122 -22.95 -2.68 -1.58
C ASP A 122 -23.25 -1.61 -0.53
N TYR A 123 -22.21 -1.14 0.18
CA TYR A 123 -22.36 -0.05 1.14
C TYR A 123 -22.85 1.23 0.46
N MET A 124 -22.22 1.63 -0.64
CA MET A 124 -22.63 2.81 -1.39
C MET A 124 -24.06 2.70 -1.95
N SER A 125 -24.49 1.51 -2.37
CA SER A 125 -25.85 1.27 -2.86
C SER A 125 -26.88 1.50 -1.75
N GLN A 126 -26.64 0.95 -0.56
CA GLN A 126 -27.54 1.06 0.59
C GLN A 126 -27.66 2.50 1.10
N HIS A 127 -26.55 3.24 1.13
CA HIS A 127 -26.48 4.60 1.66
C HIS A 127 -26.71 5.68 0.60
N ARG A 128 -27.00 5.33 -0.67
CA ARG A 128 -27.03 6.26 -1.82
C ARG A 128 -27.84 7.53 -1.57
N TYR A 129 -28.97 7.39 -0.88
CA TYR A 129 -29.93 8.47 -0.61
C TYR A 129 -29.80 9.11 0.76
N ASP A 130 -28.83 8.68 1.57
CA ASP A 130 -28.59 9.26 2.88
C ASP A 130 -28.17 10.73 2.76
N ASP A 131 -28.72 11.56 3.65
CA ASP A 131 -28.49 13.00 3.70
C ASP A 131 -27.27 13.39 4.54
N ASN A 132 -26.52 12.40 5.06
CA ASN A 132 -25.35 12.58 5.90
C ASN A 132 -24.33 11.46 5.68
N ILE A 133 -23.10 11.66 6.16
CA ILE A 133 -22.00 10.69 6.09
C ILE A 133 -21.40 10.40 7.47
N ASN A 134 -22.23 10.50 8.52
CA ASN A 134 -21.74 10.50 9.90
C ASN A 134 -21.03 9.20 10.27
N GLU A 135 -21.58 8.05 9.87
CA GLU A 135 -20.95 6.74 10.09
C GLU A 135 -19.59 6.66 9.40
N LEU A 136 -19.56 6.91 8.09
CA LEU A 136 -18.35 6.91 7.27
C LEU A 136 -17.25 7.80 7.87
N LYS A 137 -17.61 9.03 8.24
CA LYS A 137 -16.68 10.01 8.82
C LYS A 137 -16.20 9.59 10.21
N THR A 138 -17.10 9.07 11.05
CA THR A 138 -16.76 8.63 12.41
C THR A 138 -15.83 7.43 12.39
N TYR A 139 -16.14 6.42 11.57
CA TYR A 139 -15.32 5.21 11.44
C TYR A 139 -13.92 5.56 10.93
N PHE A 140 -13.84 6.34 9.84
CA PHE A 140 -12.56 6.79 9.29
C PHE A 140 -11.70 7.53 10.31
N ASN A 141 -12.28 8.50 11.02
CA ASN A 141 -11.55 9.26 12.03
C ASN A 141 -11.11 8.38 13.20
N THR A 142 -11.93 7.40 13.60
CA THR A 142 -11.60 6.48 14.69
C THR A 142 -10.37 5.62 14.33
N VAL A 143 -10.28 5.12 13.11
CA VAL A 143 -9.10 4.38 12.63
C VAL A 143 -7.87 5.30 12.64
N ILE A 144 -7.97 6.50 12.05
CA ILE A 144 -6.84 7.44 11.98
C ILE A 144 -6.38 7.88 13.38
N ASP A 145 -7.34 8.20 14.26
CA ASP A 145 -7.04 8.66 15.62
C ASP A 145 -6.42 7.54 16.44
N TRP A 146 -6.88 6.30 16.29
CA TRP A 146 -6.25 5.12 16.90
C TRP A 146 -4.79 4.97 16.44
N VAL A 147 -4.50 4.95 15.13
CA VAL A 147 -3.13 4.81 14.64
C VAL A 147 -2.25 5.95 15.16
N SER A 148 -2.74 7.20 15.11
CA SER A 148 -1.99 8.37 15.60
C SER A 148 -1.79 8.39 17.11
N GLY A 149 -2.68 7.72 17.86
CA GLY A 149 -2.56 7.54 19.30
C GLY A 149 -1.54 6.46 19.68
N VAL A 150 -1.47 5.38 18.90
CA VAL A 150 -0.53 4.27 19.12
C VAL A 150 0.89 4.66 18.69
N PHE A 151 1.06 5.24 17.51
CA PHE A 151 2.36 5.59 16.94
C PHE A 151 2.60 7.10 16.97
N ARG A 152 3.54 7.55 17.82
CA ARG A 152 3.94 8.95 17.93
C ARG A 152 4.83 9.41 16.78
N ASP A 153 5.69 8.53 16.28
CA ASP A 153 6.56 8.82 15.14
C ASP A 153 5.82 8.42 13.85
N VAL A 154 5.79 9.33 12.87
CA VAL A 154 5.14 9.10 11.58
C VAL A 154 6.22 8.80 10.55
N GLU A 155 6.18 7.59 9.99
CA GLU A 155 7.15 7.13 9.01
C GLU A 155 6.50 6.94 7.64
N LYS A 156 7.30 7.07 6.57
CA LYS A 156 6.78 7.00 5.19
C LYS A 156 6.12 5.66 4.87
N GLU A 157 6.64 4.58 5.44
CA GLU A 157 6.16 3.22 5.26
C GLU A 157 4.77 2.97 5.86
N MET A 158 4.29 3.87 6.73
CA MET A 158 2.91 3.87 7.21
C MET A 158 1.90 4.12 6.09
N GLN A 159 2.33 4.77 4.99
CA GLN A 159 1.46 5.05 3.86
C GLN A 159 1.04 3.77 3.14
N GLY A 160 -0.26 3.52 3.15
CA GLY A 160 -0.89 2.42 2.41
C GLY A 160 -0.78 1.05 3.09
N LEU A 161 -0.59 1.02 4.42
CA LEU A 161 -0.87 -0.18 5.20
C LEU A 161 -2.39 -0.40 5.31
N GLU A 162 -2.79 -1.64 5.63
CA GLU A 162 -4.20 -2.01 5.80
C GLU A 162 -4.73 -1.57 7.17
N TRP A 163 -4.71 -0.26 7.44
CA TRP A 163 -5.06 0.30 8.73
C TRP A 163 -6.47 -0.06 9.20
N GLY A 164 -7.44 -0.25 8.30
CA GLY A 164 -8.77 -0.75 8.64
C GLY A 164 -8.74 -2.18 9.21
N ARG A 165 -8.04 -3.11 8.56
CA ARG A 165 -7.83 -4.48 9.08
C ARG A 165 -7.06 -4.45 10.40
N LEU A 166 -5.95 -3.71 10.44
CA LEU A 166 -5.11 -3.61 11.63
C LEU A 166 -5.89 -3.02 12.82
N TYR A 167 -6.73 -2.02 12.57
CA TYR A 167 -7.61 -1.47 13.60
C TYR A 167 -8.55 -2.55 14.14
N GLU A 168 -9.26 -3.29 13.27
CA GLU A 168 -10.17 -4.34 13.73
C GLU A 168 -9.48 -5.44 14.54
N GLU A 169 -8.27 -5.82 14.15
CA GLU A 169 -7.50 -6.87 14.81
C GLU A 169 -6.88 -6.43 16.15
N TYR A 170 -6.42 -5.17 16.23
CA TYR A 170 -5.55 -4.69 17.30
C TYR A 170 -6.17 -3.62 18.21
N LYS A 171 -7.34 -3.04 17.88
CA LYS A 171 -7.95 -1.92 18.65
C LYS A 171 -8.21 -2.19 20.14
N ASN A 172 -8.39 -3.45 20.51
CA ASN A 172 -8.67 -3.83 21.90
C ASN A 172 -7.40 -4.03 22.75
N GLN A 173 -6.23 -3.92 22.14
CA GLN A 173 -4.96 -4.04 22.85
C GLN A 173 -4.52 -2.68 23.39
N ALA A 174 -4.00 -2.68 24.62
CA ALA A 174 -3.48 -1.47 25.24
C ALA A 174 -2.03 -1.25 24.81
N TYR A 175 -1.76 -0.11 24.20
CA TYR A 175 -0.41 0.29 23.78
C TYR A 175 0.12 1.41 24.68
N ASN A 176 1.40 1.35 25.03
CA ASN A 176 2.11 2.49 25.59
C ASN A 176 2.84 3.20 24.44
N PRO A 177 2.40 4.40 24.01
CA PRO A 177 2.95 5.05 22.83
C PRO A 177 4.45 5.39 22.93
N GLN A 178 4.97 5.55 24.15
CA GLN A 178 6.40 5.76 24.38
C GLN A 178 7.20 4.49 24.10
N LYS A 179 6.73 3.33 24.60
CA LYS A 179 7.37 2.03 24.33
C LYS A 179 7.31 1.68 22.84
N VAL A 180 6.16 1.93 22.21
CA VAL A 180 5.99 1.73 20.75
C VAL A 180 7.00 2.57 19.97
N SER A 181 7.20 3.84 20.34
CA SER A 181 8.20 4.73 19.71
C SER A 181 9.63 4.20 19.84
N GLU A 182 10.02 3.75 21.04
CA GLU A 182 11.35 3.20 21.32
C GLU A 182 11.62 1.93 20.51
N GLU A 183 10.64 1.04 20.45
CA GLU A 183 10.73 -0.21 19.69
C GLU A 183 10.76 0.03 18.18
N LEU A 184 9.92 0.95 17.67
CA LEU A 184 9.92 1.37 16.28
C LEU A 184 11.31 1.88 15.87
N LYS A 185 11.90 2.79 16.65
CA LYS A 185 13.25 3.34 16.38
C LYS A 185 14.32 2.25 16.37
N LYS A 186 14.24 1.30 17.30
CA LYS A 186 15.16 0.15 17.35
C LYS A 186 15.07 -0.70 16.08
N LEU A 187 13.86 -1.07 15.65
CA LEU A 187 13.64 -1.90 14.45
C LEU A 187 13.95 -1.16 13.14
N TYR A 188 13.79 0.17 13.12
CA TYR A 188 14.21 0.99 11.98
C TYR A 188 15.73 1.06 11.86
N ALA A 189 16.43 1.24 12.99
CA ALA A 189 17.90 1.27 13.02
C ALA A 189 18.55 -0.10 12.76
N ASP A 190 17.82 -1.19 12.95
CA ASP A 190 18.32 -2.54 12.68
C ASP A 190 18.48 -2.78 11.17
N SER A 191 19.74 -2.97 10.75
CA SER A 191 20.14 -3.26 9.38
C SER A 191 19.66 -4.61 8.85
N TYR A 192 19.33 -5.55 9.75
CA TYR A 192 18.84 -6.87 9.39
C TYR A 192 17.34 -6.86 9.08
N VAL A 193 16.57 -5.89 9.59
CA VAL A 193 15.15 -5.74 9.26
C VAL A 193 14.98 -5.15 7.86
N SER A 194 14.58 -5.99 6.90
CA SER A 194 14.45 -5.57 5.50
C SER A 194 13.03 -5.15 5.12
N ASN A 195 11.99 -5.64 5.81
CA ASN A 195 10.62 -5.21 5.59
C ASN A 195 10.20 -4.14 6.61
N LYS A 196 10.50 -2.87 6.31
CA LYS A 196 10.14 -1.74 7.18
C LYS A 196 8.63 -1.55 7.36
N LYS A 197 7.82 -1.96 6.38
CA LYS A 197 6.34 -1.95 6.48
C LYS A 197 5.81 -2.96 7.50
N GLY A 198 6.47 -4.11 7.64
CA GLY A 198 6.04 -5.14 8.58
C GLY A 198 6.30 -4.79 10.05
N ILE A 199 7.13 -3.77 10.32
CA ILE A 199 7.44 -3.32 11.68
C ILE A 199 6.18 -2.89 12.43
N PHE A 200 5.26 -2.16 11.77
CA PHE A 200 4.08 -1.62 12.44
C PHE A 200 3.16 -2.73 12.93
N GLU A 201 2.83 -3.70 12.07
CA GLU A 201 2.02 -4.85 12.45
C GLU A 201 2.76 -5.75 13.45
N PHE A 202 4.07 -5.90 13.32
CA PHE A 202 4.88 -6.64 14.28
C PHE A 202 4.75 -6.07 15.69
N ILE A 203 4.88 -4.75 15.85
CA ILE A 203 4.72 -4.07 17.14
C ILE A 203 3.28 -4.18 17.63
N LEU A 204 2.29 -3.98 16.76
CA LEU A 204 0.87 -4.13 17.10
C LEU A 204 0.57 -5.54 17.62
N GLY A 205 1.17 -6.57 17.04
CA GLY A 205 1.07 -7.98 17.44
C GLY A 205 1.92 -8.37 18.66
N GLY A 206 2.39 -7.38 19.43
CA GLY A 206 3.19 -7.61 20.65
C GLY A 206 4.59 -8.17 20.37
N SER A 207 5.12 -7.92 19.16
CA SER A 207 6.49 -8.24 18.77
C SER A 207 6.80 -9.74 18.77
N THR A 208 5.82 -10.53 18.34
CA THR A 208 5.88 -12.00 18.32
C THR A 208 6.11 -12.57 16.91
N ASN A 209 5.40 -12.06 15.90
CA ASN A 209 5.43 -12.60 14.55
C ASN A 209 6.59 -12.03 13.71
N MET A 210 7.78 -12.57 13.93
CA MET A 210 9.02 -12.14 13.27
C MET A 210 9.01 -12.25 11.74
N SER A 211 8.13 -13.10 11.17
CA SER A 211 8.02 -13.23 9.71
C SER A 211 7.65 -11.92 9.02
N LEU A 212 6.97 -11.01 9.74
CA LEU A 212 6.61 -9.68 9.26
C LEU A 212 7.83 -8.81 8.96
N LEU A 213 8.95 -9.00 9.67
CA LEU A 213 10.14 -8.17 9.54
C LEU A 213 11.02 -8.54 8.34
N ASN A 214 10.81 -9.72 7.74
CA ASN A 214 11.64 -10.30 6.68
C ASN A 214 13.13 -10.05 6.95
N VAL A 215 13.62 -10.58 8.08
CA VAL A 215 14.98 -10.30 8.55
C VAL A 215 15.97 -10.90 7.55
N ARG A 216 16.72 -10.06 6.84
CA ARG A 216 17.88 -10.51 6.07
C ARG A 216 18.92 -10.92 7.08
N VAL A 217 19.22 -12.21 7.14
CA VAL A 217 20.00 -12.75 8.25
C VAL A 217 21.50 -12.41 8.14
N PHE A 218 22.05 -12.46 6.93
CA PHE A 218 23.47 -12.28 6.68
C PHE A 218 23.71 -11.23 5.60
N ASP A 219 24.69 -10.34 5.83
CA ASP A 219 25.11 -9.35 4.84
C ASP A 219 25.87 -10.00 3.67
N GLU A 220 26.01 -9.28 2.56
CA GLU A 220 26.66 -9.82 1.35
C GLU A 220 28.15 -10.15 1.56
N ALA A 221 28.83 -9.48 2.49
CA ALA A 221 30.22 -9.77 2.80
C ALA A 221 30.35 -11.14 3.50
N THR A 222 29.49 -11.40 4.48
CA THR A 222 29.36 -12.65 5.23
C THR A 222 29.01 -13.79 4.28
N LYS A 223 28.02 -13.61 3.41
CA LYS A 223 27.64 -14.63 2.40
C LYS A 223 28.82 -15.02 1.52
N LYS A 224 29.57 -14.03 0.99
CA LYS A 224 30.74 -14.28 0.15
C LYS A 224 31.85 -15.01 0.90
N SER A 225 32.13 -14.59 2.13
CA SER A 225 33.15 -15.20 2.98
C SER A 225 32.83 -16.66 3.30
N VAL A 226 31.60 -16.94 3.72
CA VAL A 226 31.15 -18.28 4.09
C VAL A 226 31.06 -19.19 2.86
N TYR A 227 30.56 -18.67 1.73
CA TYR A 227 30.57 -19.38 0.45
C TYR A 227 31.97 -19.82 0.02
N ALA A 228 32.95 -18.90 0.08
CA ALA A 228 34.32 -19.20 -0.31
C ALA A 228 34.90 -20.32 0.55
N LYS A 229 34.76 -20.20 1.88
CA LYS A 229 35.22 -21.20 2.84
C LYS A 229 34.57 -22.57 2.62
N GLN A 230 33.23 -22.63 2.57
CA GLN A 230 32.51 -23.90 2.34
C GLN A 230 32.86 -24.53 0.99
N THR A 231 33.07 -23.72 -0.04
CA THR A 231 33.40 -24.22 -1.38
C THR A 231 34.81 -24.79 -1.44
N GLU A 232 35.78 -24.17 -0.75
CA GLU A 232 37.15 -24.68 -0.65
C GLU A 232 37.19 -26.00 0.12
N GLU A 233 36.59 -26.06 1.31
CA GLU A 233 36.51 -27.31 2.10
C GLU A 233 35.79 -28.44 1.36
N ALA A 234 34.73 -28.12 0.62
CA ALA A 234 33.97 -29.10 -0.15
C ALA A 234 34.79 -29.68 -1.31
N LYS A 235 35.60 -28.85 -1.98
CA LYS A 235 36.51 -29.29 -3.05
C LYS A 235 37.60 -30.21 -2.51
N GLU A 236 38.19 -29.88 -1.35
CA GLU A 236 39.21 -30.73 -0.71
C GLU A 236 38.65 -32.10 -0.32
N LYS A 237 37.41 -32.14 0.19
CA LYS A 237 36.74 -33.36 0.63
C LYS A 237 36.05 -34.13 -0.50
N GLY A 238 35.97 -33.56 -1.70
CA GLY A 238 35.25 -34.15 -2.84
C GLY A 238 33.74 -34.27 -2.62
N VAL A 239 33.13 -33.36 -1.85
CA VAL A 239 31.69 -33.33 -1.53
C VAL A 239 31.05 -32.02 -2.00
N SER A 240 29.73 -31.91 -1.88
CA SER A 240 28.98 -30.69 -2.18
C SER A 240 29.26 -29.57 -1.17
N ASN A 241 29.26 -28.33 -1.63
CA ASN A 241 29.36 -27.13 -0.77
C ASN A 241 28.05 -26.78 -0.05
N CYS A 242 26.96 -27.49 -0.32
CA CYS A 242 25.75 -27.55 0.51
C CYS A 242 25.80 -28.77 1.44
N SER A 243 25.71 -28.54 2.76
CA SER A 243 25.78 -29.55 3.83
C SER A 243 24.73 -30.66 3.66
N HIS A 244 23.48 -30.30 3.34
CA HIS A 244 22.40 -31.25 3.09
C HIS A 244 22.62 -32.13 1.85
N CYS A 245 23.13 -31.56 0.75
CA CYS A 245 23.49 -32.36 -0.43
C CYS A 245 24.66 -33.31 -0.11
N ALA A 246 25.65 -32.89 0.69
CA ALA A 246 26.79 -33.73 1.04
C ALA A 246 26.40 -34.98 1.86
N ILE A 247 25.34 -34.90 2.67
CA ILE A 247 24.81 -36.01 3.48
C ILE A 247 23.81 -36.88 2.68
N GLY A 248 23.20 -36.33 1.63
CA GLY A 248 22.21 -37.01 0.80
C GLY A 248 22.72 -38.22 0.01
N HIS A 249 21.76 -38.98 -0.53
CA HIS A 249 21.99 -40.13 -1.42
C HIS A 249 21.78 -39.78 -2.91
N ASP A 250 21.60 -38.51 -3.22
CA ASP A 250 21.24 -38.01 -4.54
C ASP A 250 22.47 -37.63 -5.40
N SER A 251 22.23 -37.38 -6.69
CA SER A 251 23.25 -37.00 -7.67
C SER A 251 23.97 -35.68 -7.34
N ASN A 252 23.48 -34.92 -6.36
CA ASN A 252 24.07 -33.66 -5.93
C ASN A 252 25.16 -33.81 -4.86
N LYS A 253 25.48 -35.03 -4.40
CA LYS A 253 26.41 -35.27 -3.28
C LYS A 253 27.79 -34.64 -3.43
N THR A 254 28.26 -34.48 -4.66
CA THR A 254 29.56 -33.89 -5.01
C THR A 254 29.42 -32.57 -5.77
N LYS A 255 28.20 -32.06 -5.93
CA LYS A 255 27.94 -30.86 -6.72
C LYS A 255 28.40 -29.60 -6.00
N ILE A 256 29.22 -28.80 -6.68
CA ILE A 256 29.59 -27.46 -6.22
C ILE A 256 28.62 -26.45 -6.83
N TRP A 257 27.78 -25.85 -5.99
CA TRP A 257 26.83 -24.83 -6.39
C TRP A 257 27.51 -23.47 -6.54
N SER A 258 27.04 -22.67 -7.50
CA SER A 258 27.47 -21.28 -7.64
C SER A 258 26.89 -20.43 -6.51
N LEU A 259 27.51 -19.29 -6.18
CA LEU A 259 26.97 -18.37 -5.19
C LEU A 259 25.54 -17.93 -5.55
N ALA A 260 25.22 -17.77 -6.84
CA ALA A 260 23.88 -17.39 -7.30
C ALA A 260 22.83 -18.50 -7.12
N ASP A 261 23.24 -19.76 -6.96
CA ASP A 261 22.35 -20.90 -6.72
C ASP A 261 22.26 -21.30 -5.24
N MET A 262 22.87 -20.49 -4.37
CA MET A 262 22.89 -20.70 -2.93
C MET A 262 22.31 -19.49 -2.20
N ASP A 263 21.79 -19.75 -1.01
CA ASP A 263 21.34 -18.73 -0.07
C ASP A 263 22.00 -19.01 1.28
N ALA A 264 22.25 -17.94 2.04
CA ALA A 264 22.74 -18.07 3.40
C ALA A 264 21.60 -18.34 4.37
N ASP A 265 21.87 -19.19 5.33
CA ASP A 265 20.93 -19.63 6.35
C ASP A 265 21.65 -19.92 7.67
N HIS A 266 20.89 -19.98 8.76
CA HIS A 266 21.47 -20.26 10.06
C HIS A 266 21.70 -21.75 10.26
N VAL A 267 22.89 -22.16 10.71
CA VAL A 267 23.13 -23.56 11.13
C VAL A 267 22.14 -23.96 12.23
N THR A 268 22.03 -23.12 13.26
CA THR A 268 20.98 -23.20 14.27
C THR A 268 19.91 -22.17 13.97
N ALA A 269 18.69 -22.62 13.68
CA ALA A 269 17.57 -21.73 13.38
C ALA A 269 17.45 -20.59 14.41
N TRP A 270 17.26 -19.36 13.91
CA TRP A 270 17.09 -18.18 14.77
C TRP A 270 15.94 -18.33 15.77
N SER A 271 14.84 -19.00 15.38
CA SER A 271 13.70 -19.32 16.25
C SER A 271 14.06 -20.19 17.45
N LYS A 272 15.24 -20.82 17.44
CA LYS A 272 15.81 -21.60 18.55
C LYS A 272 16.96 -20.88 19.25
N GLY A 273 17.10 -19.56 19.04
CA GLY A 273 18.14 -18.73 19.66
C GLY A 273 19.46 -18.69 18.87
N GLY A 274 19.47 -19.08 17.60
CA GLY A 274 20.64 -18.96 16.75
C GLY A 274 21.06 -17.50 16.52
N SER A 275 22.33 -17.18 16.74
CA SER A 275 22.87 -15.84 16.48
C SER A 275 22.98 -15.55 14.98
N SER A 276 22.82 -14.29 14.57
CA SER A 276 23.06 -13.85 13.18
C SER A 276 24.50 -13.36 13.02
N ASP A 277 25.45 -14.23 13.31
CA ASP A 277 26.88 -13.99 13.13
C ASP A 277 27.47 -14.98 12.12
N ILE A 278 28.68 -14.67 11.63
CA ILE A 278 29.37 -15.50 10.64
C ILE A 278 29.58 -16.95 11.11
N ALA A 279 29.63 -17.22 12.42
CA ALA A 279 29.84 -18.56 12.96
C ALA A 279 28.59 -19.44 12.86
N ASN A 280 27.41 -18.83 12.88
CA ASN A 280 26.13 -19.51 12.67
C ASN A 280 25.63 -19.41 11.22
N CYS A 281 26.43 -18.90 10.27
CA CYS A 281 26.07 -18.81 8.86
C CYS A 281 26.51 -20.06 8.09
N GLU A 282 25.61 -20.67 7.33
CA GLU A 282 25.92 -21.64 6.28
C GLU A 282 25.28 -21.26 4.95
N MET A 283 25.92 -21.61 3.84
CA MET A 283 25.37 -21.53 2.49
C MET A 283 24.71 -22.86 2.13
N LEU A 284 23.44 -22.80 1.75
CA LEU A 284 22.65 -23.94 1.26
C LEU A 284 22.24 -23.71 -0.19
N CYS A 285 22.11 -24.78 -0.99
CA CYS A 285 21.49 -24.65 -2.30
C CYS A 285 20.04 -24.17 -2.14
N LYS A 286 19.53 -23.39 -3.08
CA LYS A 286 18.17 -22.81 -3.01
C LYS A 286 17.08 -23.84 -2.69
N THR A 287 17.21 -25.06 -3.20
CA THR A 287 16.27 -26.14 -2.93
C THR A 287 16.26 -26.54 -1.45
N HIS A 288 17.44 -26.78 -0.86
CA HIS A 288 17.53 -27.12 0.56
C HIS A 288 17.23 -25.94 1.48
N ASN A 289 17.63 -24.72 1.11
CA ASN A 289 17.28 -23.52 1.87
C ASN A 289 15.76 -23.33 1.96
N ARG A 290 15.05 -23.49 0.83
CA ARG A 290 13.58 -23.43 0.79
C ARG A 290 12.93 -24.57 1.59
N ALA A 291 13.49 -25.78 1.51
CA ALA A 291 12.98 -26.95 2.22
C ALA A 291 13.20 -26.88 3.74
N LYS A 292 14.31 -26.28 4.18
CA LYS A 292 14.63 -26.05 5.59
C LYS A 292 13.62 -25.11 6.24
N GLY A 293 13.10 -24.17 5.45
CA GLY A 293 11.90 -23.41 5.78
C GLY A 293 12.09 -22.48 6.97
N ASN A 294 12.19 -21.18 6.71
CA ASN A 294 12.03 -20.18 7.77
C ASN A 294 10.55 -20.11 8.19
N ARG A 295 10.09 -21.09 8.97
CA ARG A 295 8.91 -21.01 9.84
C ARG A 295 9.35 -20.79 11.28
#